data_AF-A0A0A9VV79-F1
#
_entry.id   AF-A0A0A9VV79-F1
#
_cell.length_a   1.000
_cell.length_b   1.000
_cell.length_c   1.000
_cell.angle_alpha   90.00
_cell.angle_beta   90.00
_cell.angle_gamma   90.00
#
_symmetry.space_group_name_H-M   'P 1'
#
loop_
_entity.id
_entity.type
_entity.pdbx_description
1 polymer ?
#
loop_
_entity_poly.entity_id
_entity_poly.type
_entity_poly.pdbx_seq_one_letter_code
_entity_poly.pdbx_strand_id
1 'polypeptide(L)'
;MDASSVKPKFDKKKWREKKYNNKVQVKHWEDKKKVILKSKLQRQLKKDPAKVVKSPHSSIPVSQPNENEMQQHPRLSRVKLAQAEFQKKQEEKRKFNEDRLKKKEGIAKALENYKKKKSENFRLLSKKTKKGQPVMKGRMQLLFEQVKKTVEGPR
;
A
#
# COMPACT_ATOMS: atom_id res chain seq x y z
N MET A 1 25.42 -18.97 -45.75
CA MET A 1 24.44 -19.51 -44.79
C MET A 1 24.68 -18.81 -43.47
N ASP A 2 23.90 -17.76 -43.20
CA ASP A 2 24.18 -16.80 -42.12
C ASP A 2 23.81 -17.37 -40.74
N ALA A 3 24.78 -17.38 -39.82
CA ALA A 3 24.68 -17.94 -38.48
C ALA A 3 23.92 -17.04 -37.47
N SER A 4 23.06 -16.14 -37.93
CA SER A 4 22.46 -15.07 -37.11
C SER A 4 21.06 -15.38 -36.56
N SER A 5 20.50 -16.57 -36.79
CA SER A 5 19.11 -16.91 -36.41
C SER A 5 18.99 -18.00 -35.32
N VAL A 6 19.93 -18.09 -34.38
CA VAL A 6 19.78 -18.99 -33.22
C VAL A 6 19.42 -18.18 -31.99
N LYS A 7 18.16 -18.32 -31.53
CA LYS A 7 17.70 -17.71 -30.27
C LYS A 7 18.59 -18.20 -29.12
N PRO A 8 19.17 -17.30 -28.32
CA PRO A 8 20.07 -17.69 -27.24
C PRO A 8 19.32 -18.57 -26.23
N LYS A 9 19.94 -19.69 -25.86
CA LYS A 9 19.38 -20.66 -24.92
C LYS A 9 19.19 -19.99 -23.55
N PHE A 10 18.00 -20.13 -22.97
CA PHE A 10 17.65 -19.51 -21.68
C PHE A 10 18.51 -20.04 -20.54
N ASP A 11 19.31 -19.17 -19.94
CA ASP A 11 20.12 -19.48 -18.77
C ASP A 11 19.28 -19.38 -17.48
N LYS A 12 18.80 -20.54 -17.03
CA LYS A 12 18.00 -20.67 -15.79
C LYS A 12 18.77 -20.19 -14.55
N LYS A 13 20.11 -20.30 -14.52
CA LYS A 13 20.93 -19.89 -13.37
C LYS A 13 20.96 -18.37 -13.25
N LYS A 14 21.28 -17.67 -14.33
CA LYS A 14 21.23 -16.19 -14.39
C LYS A 14 19.83 -15.65 -14.08
N TRP A 15 18.78 -16.32 -14.57
CA TRP A 15 17.41 -15.91 -14.27
C TRP A 15 17.08 -16.03 -12.77
N ARG A 16 17.46 -17.14 -12.12
CA ARG A 16 17.23 -17.33 -10.68
C ARG A 16 18.01 -16.32 -9.85
N GLU A 17 19.26 -16.05 -10.19
CA GLU A 17 20.07 -15.02 -9.51
C GLU A 17 19.43 -13.64 -9.65
N LYS A 18 18.97 -13.27 -10.86
CA LYS A 18 18.25 -12.00 -11.06
C LYS A 18 16.92 -11.94 -10.31
N LYS A 19 16.23 -13.07 -10.17
CA LYS A 19 14.89 -13.13 -9.58
C LYS A 19 14.91 -13.19 -8.05
N TYR A 20 15.80 -13.96 -7.44
CA TYR A 20 15.76 -14.27 -6.01
C TYR A 20 16.91 -13.65 -5.19
N ASN A 21 17.94 -13.09 -5.84
CA ASN A 21 19.01 -12.42 -5.10
C ASN A 21 18.50 -11.08 -4.55
N ASN A 22 18.45 -10.97 -3.21
CA ASN A 22 18.01 -9.78 -2.50
C ASN A 22 18.81 -8.53 -2.92
N LYS A 23 20.12 -8.64 -3.12
CA LYS A 23 20.96 -7.50 -3.55
C LYS A 23 20.52 -6.93 -4.90
N VAL A 24 20.12 -7.81 -5.83
CA VAL A 24 19.64 -7.41 -7.16
C VAL A 24 18.27 -6.76 -7.06
N GLN A 25 17.39 -7.29 -6.21
CA GLN A 25 16.06 -6.70 -5.98
C GLN A 25 16.14 -5.32 -5.32
N VAL A 26 16.98 -5.16 -4.30
CA VAL A 26 17.21 -3.88 -3.61
C VAL A 26 17.77 -2.85 -4.60
N LYS A 27 18.78 -3.21 -5.39
CA LYS A 27 19.34 -2.32 -6.41
C LYS A 27 18.28 -1.88 -7.44
N HIS A 28 17.47 -2.82 -7.95
CA HIS A 28 16.38 -2.50 -8.89
C HIS A 28 15.34 -1.55 -8.27
N TRP A 29 15.05 -1.71 -6.98
CA TRP A 29 14.15 -0.82 -6.25
C TRP A 29 14.74 0.58 -6.08
N GLU A 30 16.01 0.69 -5.71
CA GLU A 30 16.74 1.96 -5.61
C GLU A 30 16.79 2.68 -6.96
N ASP A 31 17.08 1.97 -8.05
CA ASP A 31 17.15 2.54 -9.39
C ASP A 31 15.78 3.06 -9.84
N LYS A 32 14.69 2.31 -9.58
CA LYS A 32 13.33 2.80 -9.80
C LYS A 32 13.04 4.08 -9.00
N LYS A 33 13.47 4.12 -7.73
CA LYS A 33 13.28 5.29 -6.87
C LYS A 33 14.03 6.52 -7.41
N LYS A 34 15.27 6.34 -7.90
CA LYS A 34 16.04 7.41 -8.56
C LYS A 34 15.33 7.95 -9.80
N VAL A 35 14.78 7.08 -10.64
CA VAL A 35 14.03 7.48 -11.84
C VAL A 35 12.79 8.31 -11.47
N ILE A 36 12.02 7.86 -10.48
CA ILE A 36 10.85 8.60 -9.98
C ILE A 36 11.27 9.97 -9.44
N LEU A 37 12.33 10.03 -8.65
CA LEU A 37 12.83 11.29 -8.08
C LEU A 37 13.27 12.26 -9.18
N LYS A 38 14.01 11.77 -10.19
CA LYS A 38 14.42 12.56 -11.36
C LYS A 38 13.21 13.10 -12.13
N SER A 39 12.20 12.26 -12.38
CA SER A 39 10.98 12.70 -13.06
C SER A 39 10.19 13.72 -12.23
N LYS A 40 10.11 13.54 -10.91
CA LYS A 40 9.47 14.52 -10.02
C LYS A 40 10.19 15.86 -10.05
N LEU A 41 11.52 15.87 -9.99
CA LEU A 41 12.33 17.08 -10.09
C LEU A 41 12.10 17.79 -11.43
N GLN A 42 12.13 17.06 -12.55
CA GLN A 42 11.87 17.63 -13.88
C GLN A 42 10.44 18.19 -13.99
N ARG A 43 9.44 17.53 -13.38
CA ARG A 43 8.06 18.04 -13.33
C ARG A 43 7.96 19.31 -12.50
N GLN A 44 8.70 19.42 -11.39
CA GLN A 44 8.75 20.66 -10.60
C GLN A 44 9.36 21.81 -11.43
N LEU A 45 10.49 21.57 -12.08
CA LEU A 45 11.12 22.56 -12.97
C LEU A 45 10.19 22.99 -14.13
N LYS A 46 9.41 22.07 -14.70
CA LYS A 46 8.42 22.39 -15.74
C LYS A 46 7.16 23.06 -15.20
N LYS A 47 6.80 22.84 -13.94
CA LYS A 47 5.63 23.40 -13.27
C LYS A 47 5.90 24.80 -12.70
N ASP A 48 7.17 25.21 -12.69
CA ASP A 48 7.63 26.57 -12.39
C ASP A 48 7.98 27.39 -13.67
N PRO A 49 7.10 27.55 -14.68
CA PRO A 49 7.37 28.51 -15.77
C PRO A 49 7.28 29.98 -15.30
N ALA A 50 6.99 30.25 -14.02
CA ALA A 50 6.78 31.60 -13.50
C ALA A 50 8.03 32.27 -12.87
N LYS A 51 9.20 31.62 -12.87
CA LYS A 51 10.45 32.19 -12.32
C LYS A 51 11.69 31.96 -13.19
N VAL A 52 11.51 31.86 -14.50
CA VAL A 52 12.62 32.06 -15.43
C VAL A 52 12.54 33.50 -15.92
N VAL A 53 13.59 34.25 -15.59
CA VAL A 53 13.85 35.66 -15.88
C VAL A 53 13.37 36.03 -17.28
N LYS A 54 12.42 36.98 -17.36
CA LYS A 54 12.04 37.63 -18.60
C LYS A 54 13.20 38.51 -19.06
N SER A 55 13.74 38.17 -20.21
CA SER A 55 14.48 39.05 -21.13
C SER A 55 13.73 40.39 -21.33
N PRO A 56 14.41 41.55 -21.48
CA PRO A 56 13.79 42.87 -21.40
C PRO A 56 13.02 43.33 -22.66
N HIS A 57 12.74 42.45 -23.62
CA HIS A 57 11.97 42.81 -24.81
C HIS A 57 10.80 41.84 -25.03
N SER A 58 9.59 42.25 -24.61
CA SER A 58 8.37 42.08 -25.42
C SER A 58 7.18 42.70 -24.70
N SER A 59 6.48 43.55 -25.44
CA SER A 59 5.34 44.39 -25.10
C SER A 59 4.09 43.65 -24.66
N ILE A 60 3.37 44.32 -23.75
CA ILE A 60 2.02 44.05 -23.24
C ILE A 60 0.99 44.01 -24.38
N PRO A 61 -0.12 43.26 -24.22
CA PRO A 61 -1.41 43.91 -24.44
C PRO A 61 -2.34 43.77 -23.22
N VAL A 62 -2.96 44.90 -22.92
CA VAL A 62 -3.97 45.14 -21.89
C VAL A 62 -5.25 44.41 -22.30
N SER A 63 -5.80 43.60 -21.39
CA SER A 63 -7.17 43.08 -21.49
C SER A 63 -7.98 43.54 -20.27
N GLN A 64 -9.19 44.01 -20.58
CA GLN A 64 -10.10 44.78 -19.72
C GLN A 64 -10.55 44.04 -18.45
N PRO A 65 -10.88 44.75 -17.36
CA PRO A 65 -11.38 44.13 -16.13
C PRO A 65 -12.83 43.67 -16.32
N ASN A 66 -13.08 42.37 -16.18
CA ASN A 66 -14.41 41.86 -15.95
C ASN A 66 -14.79 42.10 -14.48
N GLU A 67 -15.78 42.95 -14.27
CA GLU A 67 -16.54 43.16 -13.05
C GLU A 67 -17.27 41.85 -12.70
N ASN A 68 -16.59 40.91 -12.06
CA ASN A 68 -17.22 39.80 -11.36
C ASN A 68 -16.77 39.89 -9.92
N GLU A 69 -17.71 40.24 -9.05
CA GLU A 69 -17.53 40.40 -7.61
C GLU A 69 -16.97 39.10 -7.00
N MET A 70 -15.64 39.01 -6.99
CA MET A 70 -14.94 38.06 -6.14
C MET A 70 -15.18 38.50 -4.70
N GLN A 71 -16.07 37.79 -4.01
CA GLN A 71 -16.17 37.83 -2.56
C GLN A 71 -14.76 37.66 -1.97
N GLN A 72 -14.16 38.77 -1.56
CA GLN A 72 -12.82 38.80 -0.98
C GLN A 72 -12.94 38.26 0.44
N HIS A 73 -12.94 36.94 0.59
CA HIS A 73 -12.68 36.34 1.89
C HIS A 73 -11.33 36.86 2.40
N PRO A 74 -11.24 37.30 3.67
CA PRO A 74 -10.01 37.85 4.21
C PRO A 74 -8.91 36.80 4.09
N ARG A 75 -7.93 37.06 3.22
CA ARG A 75 -6.79 36.16 3.01
C ARG A 75 -6.03 36.10 4.33
N LEU A 76 -6.11 34.95 5.01
CA LEU A 76 -5.33 34.73 6.23
C LEU A 76 -3.86 35.04 5.95
N SER A 77 -3.20 35.69 6.92
CA SER A 77 -1.76 35.94 6.85
C SER A 77 -1.03 34.65 6.50
N ARG A 78 -0.02 34.75 5.63
CA ARG A 78 0.80 33.64 5.15
C ARG A 78 1.34 32.76 6.30
N VAL A 79 1.61 33.38 7.45
CA VAL A 79 2.03 32.72 8.69
C VAL A 79 0.92 31.85 9.28
N LYS A 80 -0.32 32.36 9.35
CA LYS A 80 -1.48 31.62 9.85
C LYS A 80 -1.82 30.42 8.96
N LEU A 81 -1.68 30.57 7.64
CA LEU A 81 -1.83 29.47 6.69
C LEU A 81 -0.79 28.36 6.93
N ALA A 82 0.48 28.75 7.10
CA ALA A 82 1.55 27.79 7.39
C ALA A 82 1.33 27.05 8.72
N GLN A 83 0.84 27.74 9.76
CA GLN A 83 0.49 27.13 11.04
C GLN A 83 -0.66 26.11 10.91
N ALA A 84 -1.72 26.48 10.17
CA ALA A 84 -2.84 25.57 9.93
C ALA A 84 -2.42 24.33 9.13
N GLU A 85 -1.59 24.48 8.10
CA GLU A 85 -1.04 23.34 7.36
C GLU A 85 -0.16 22.44 8.22
N PHE A 86 0.64 23.02 9.12
CA PHE A 86 1.47 22.26 10.05
C PHE A 86 0.62 21.43 11.01
N GLN A 87 -0.43 22.03 11.59
CA GLN A 87 -1.37 21.35 12.47
C GLN A 87 -2.09 20.20 11.75
N LYS A 88 -2.58 20.43 10.52
CA LYS A 88 -3.20 19.39 9.69
C LYS A 88 -2.26 18.21 9.45
N LYS A 89 -1.00 18.46 9.07
CA LYS A 89 0.00 17.40 8.86
C LYS A 89 0.28 16.61 10.15
N GLN A 90 0.29 17.28 11.30
CA GLN A 90 0.47 16.61 12.59
C GLN A 90 -0.73 15.72 12.94
N GLU A 91 -1.95 16.19 12.73
CA GLU A 91 -3.16 15.40 12.93
C GLU A 91 -3.26 14.19 11.99
N GLU A 92 -2.96 14.38 10.71
CA GLU A 92 -2.92 13.29 9.73
C GLU A 92 -1.92 12.20 10.14
N LYS A 93 -0.74 12.61 10.61
CA LYS A 93 0.28 11.69 11.11
C LYS A 93 -0.18 10.93 12.37
N ARG A 94 -0.90 11.59 13.28
CA ARG A 94 -1.49 10.96 14.47
C ARG A 94 -2.55 9.93 14.07
N LYS A 95 -3.52 10.32 13.24
CA LYS A 95 -4.57 9.43 12.72
C LYS A 95 -3.97 8.23 11.99
N PHE A 96 -2.98 8.44 11.13
CA PHE A 96 -2.30 7.34 10.44
C PHE A 96 -1.63 6.35 11.40
N ASN A 97 -0.98 6.84 12.45
CA ASN A 97 -0.35 5.99 13.46
C ASN A 97 -1.37 5.22 14.29
N GLU A 98 -2.47 5.86 14.69
CA GLU A 98 -3.58 5.23 15.40
C GLU A 98 -4.23 4.13 14.57
N ASP A 99 -4.54 4.40 13.29
CA ASP A 99 -5.10 3.41 12.39
C ASP A 99 -4.15 2.23 12.17
N ARG A 100 -2.85 2.51 12.06
CA ARG A 100 -1.83 1.46 11.95
C ARG A 100 -1.78 0.61 13.21
N LEU A 101 -1.90 1.21 14.39
CA LEU A 101 -1.90 0.49 15.66
C LEU A 101 -3.16 -0.38 15.79
N LYS A 102 -4.34 0.18 15.54
CA LYS A 102 -5.62 -0.54 15.52
C LYS A 102 -5.60 -1.73 14.56
N LYS A 103 -5.03 -1.57 13.36
CA LYS A 103 -4.86 -2.67 12.40
C LYS A 103 -3.95 -3.77 12.94
N LYS A 104 -2.82 -3.41 13.55
CA LYS A 104 -1.90 -4.38 14.16
C LYS A 104 -2.56 -5.15 15.31
N GLU A 105 -3.26 -4.46 16.19
CA GLU A 105 -4.02 -5.05 17.30
C GLU A 105 -5.13 -5.98 16.80
N GLY A 106 -5.86 -5.56 15.76
CA GLY A 106 -6.87 -6.38 15.10
C GLY A 106 -6.30 -7.68 14.54
N ILE A 107 -5.16 -7.61 13.84
CA ILE A 107 -4.47 -8.79 13.32
C ILE A 107 -3.97 -9.70 14.45
N ALA A 108 -3.36 -9.13 15.48
CA ALA A 108 -2.85 -9.89 16.63
C ALA A 108 -3.99 -10.63 17.35
N LYS A 109 -5.12 -9.95 17.60
CA LYS A 109 -6.31 -10.54 18.21
C LYS A 109 -6.92 -11.64 17.35
N ALA A 110 -7.01 -11.44 16.03
CA ALA A 110 -7.48 -12.46 15.10
C ALA A 110 -6.59 -13.71 15.10
N LEU A 111 -5.27 -13.53 15.13
CA LEU A 111 -4.30 -14.64 15.22
C LEU A 111 -4.42 -15.41 16.54
N GLU A 112 -4.55 -14.72 17.67
CA GLU A 112 -4.73 -15.36 18.97
C GLU A 112 -6.03 -16.16 19.03
N ASN A 113 -7.13 -15.59 18.51
CA ASN A 113 -8.40 -16.31 18.40
C ASN A 113 -8.30 -17.54 17.49
N TYR A 114 -7.57 -17.44 16.37
CA TYR A 114 -7.32 -18.58 15.49
C TYR A 114 -6.52 -19.67 16.19
N LYS A 115 -5.43 -19.33 16.89
CA LYS A 115 -4.62 -20.30 17.63
C LYS A 115 -5.43 -21.01 18.71
N LYS A 116 -6.22 -20.28 19.49
CA LYS A 116 -7.12 -20.83 20.51
C LYS A 116 -8.08 -21.85 19.91
N LYS A 117 -8.86 -21.44 18.89
CA LYS A 117 -9.80 -22.33 18.17
C LYS A 117 -9.10 -23.56 17.58
N LYS A 118 -7.92 -23.37 16.98
CA LYS A 118 -7.13 -24.47 16.41
C LYS A 118 -6.72 -25.47 17.49
N SER A 119 -6.26 -25.01 18.64
CA SER A 119 -5.84 -25.87 19.75
C SER A 119 -7.01 -26.64 20.37
N GLU A 120 -8.17 -26.00 20.51
CA GLU A 120 -9.40 -26.62 21.01
C GLU A 120 -9.91 -27.69 20.04
N ASN A 121 -9.95 -27.36 18.75
CA ASN A 121 -10.33 -28.31 17.70
C ASN A 121 -9.36 -29.49 17.66
N PHE A 122 -8.05 -29.24 17.74
CA PHE A 122 -7.06 -30.30 17.80
C PHE A 122 -7.28 -31.21 19.02
N ARG A 123 -7.52 -30.63 20.21
CA ARG A 123 -7.81 -31.38 21.43
C ARG A 123 -9.08 -32.23 21.30
N LEU A 124 -10.09 -31.76 20.56
CA LEU A 124 -11.32 -32.52 20.34
C LEU A 124 -11.12 -33.64 19.32
N LEU A 125 -10.44 -33.33 18.21
CA LEU A 125 -10.19 -34.27 17.12
C LEU A 125 -9.18 -35.36 17.54
N SER A 126 -8.16 -35.05 18.33
CA SER A 126 -7.12 -36.01 18.72
C SER A 126 -7.57 -37.05 19.74
N LYS A 127 -8.72 -36.83 20.42
CA LYS A 127 -9.28 -37.76 21.40
C LYS A 127 -9.61 -39.11 20.76
N LYS A 128 -9.16 -40.17 21.43
CA LYS A 128 -9.41 -41.57 21.07
C LYS A 128 -10.03 -42.32 22.25
N THR A 129 -10.76 -43.38 21.96
CA THR A 129 -11.26 -44.35 22.94
C THR A 129 -10.13 -45.25 23.41
N LYS A 130 -10.36 -46.08 24.45
CA LYS A 130 -9.39 -47.07 24.93
C LYS A 130 -8.91 -48.03 23.82
N LYS A 131 -9.76 -48.27 22.81
CA LYS A 131 -9.45 -49.11 21.64
C LYS A 131 -8.80 -48.33 20.48
N GLY A 132 -8.38 -47.08 20.71
CA GLY A 132 -7.69 -46.25 19.71
C GLY A 132 -8.59 -45.62 18.64
N GLN A 133 -9.89 -45.92 18.64
CA GLN A 133 -10.85 -45.31 17.71
C GLN A 133 -11.10 -43.85 18.07
N PRO A 134 -11.34 -42.96 17.09
CA PRO A 134 -11.66 -41.56 17.38
C PRO A 134 -12.97 -41.41 18.15
N VAL A 135 -13.00 -40.53 19.15
CA VAL A 135 -14.24 -40.23 19.89
C VAL A 135 -15.18 -39.41 19.00
N MET A 136 -16.33 -39.99 18.62
CA MET A 136 -17.16 -39.40 17.57
C MET A 136 -18.00 -38.19 17.99
N LYS A 137 -18.47 -38.13 19.24
CA LYS A 137 -19.36 -37.07 19.74
C LYS A 137 -18.90 -35.66 19.35
N GLY A 138 -17.65 -35.31 19.65
CA GLY A 138 -17.11 -33.98 19.36
C GLY A 138 -16.82 -33.73 17.88
N ARG A 139 -16.37 -34.75 17.16
CA ARG A 139 -16.10 -34.63 15.72
C ARG A 139 -17.39 -34.39 14.93
N MET A 140 -18.48 -35.06 15.32
CA MET A 140 -19.80 -34.89 14.71
C MET A 140 -20.35 -33.48 14.95
N GLN A 141 -20.15 -32.90 16.14
CA GLN A 141 -20.53 -31.51 16.42
C GLN A 141 -19.77 -30.52 15.53
N LEU A 142 -18.45 -30.68 15.38
CA LEU A 142 -17.65 -29.84 14.47
C LEU A 142 -18.10 -29.97 13.02
N LEU A 143 -18.40 -31.21 12.58
CA LEU A 143 -18.91 -31.45 11.22
C LEU A 143 -20.26 -30.77 11.01
N PHE A 144 -21.18 -30.90 11.98
CA PHE A 144 -22.48 -30.24 11.92
C PHE A 144 -22.34 -28.72 11.84
N GLU A 145 -21.49 -28.11 12.65
CA GLU A 145 -21.20 -26.67 12.55
C GLU A 145 -20.66 -26.27 11.17
N GLN A 146 -19.82 -27.10 10.56
CA GLN A 146 -19.24 -26.83 9.25
C GLN A 146 -20.31 -26.91 8.16
N VAL A 147 -21.16 -27.94 8.18
CA VAL A 147 -22.30 -28.08 7.27
C VAL A 147 -23.26 -26.91 7.44
N LYS A 148 -23.61 -26.55 8.68
CA LYS A 148 -24.46 -25.40 8.98
C LYS A 148 -23.89 -24.11 8.39
N LYS A 149 -22.60 -23.84 8.58
CA LYS A 149 -21.92 -22.66 8.00
C LYS A 149 -21.95 -22.65 6.48
N THR A 150 -21.81 -23.81 5.83
CA THR A 150 -21.86 -23.89 4.36
C THR A 150 -23.27 -23.74 3.79
N VAL A 151 -24.30 -24.20 4.52
CA VAL A 151 -25.69 -24.17 4.06
C VAL A 151 -26.36 -22.83 4.39
N GLU A 152 -26.06 -22.24 5.54
CA GLU A 152 -26.67 -21.00 6.05
C GLU A 152 -25.81 -19.75 5.82
N GLY A 153 -24.58 -19.90 5.36
CA GLY A 153 -23.70 -18.76 5.07
C GLY A 153 -24.20 -17.91 3.89
N PRO A 154 -23.94 -16.59 3.87
CA PRO A 154 -24.25 -15.77 2.70
C PRO A 154 -23.44 -16.31 1.50
N ARG A 155 -24.15 -16.65 0.42
CA ARG A 155 -23.53 -17.05 -0.85
C ARG A 155 -22.79 -15.89 -1.49
#